data_AF-A0A091RCH8-F1
#
_entry.id   AF-A0A091RCH8-F1
#
_cell.length_a   1.000
_cell.length_b   1.000
_cell.length_c   1.000
_cell.angle_alpha   90.00
_cell.angle_beta   90.00
_cell.angle_gamma   90.00
#
_symmetry.space_group_name_H-M   'P 1'
#
loop_
_entity.id
_entity.type
_entity.pdbx_description
1 polymer ?
#
loop_
_entity_poly.entity_id
_entity_poly.type
_entity_poly.pdbx_seq_one_letter_code
_entity_poly.pdbx_strand_id
1 'polypeptide(L)' 'MILSIHSMEGSIVRLPEIVSLKKKYKAYLYLDEAHSIGAVGATGRGVVEYFSMSPDDVDVLMGTFTKSFGAVGGYIAGKK' A
#
# COMPACT_ATOMS: atom_id res chain seq x y z
N MET A 1 -3.45 -6.15 8.49
CA MET A 1 -3.72 -5.96 7.05
C MET A 1 -4.63 -4.76 6.89
N ILE A 2 -4.30 -3.81 6.02
CA ILE A 2 -5.04 -2.55 5.84
C ILE A 2 -5.06 -2.19 4.35
N LEU A 3 -6.13 -1.55 3.89
CA LEU A 3 -6.24 -1.01 2.53
C LEU A 3 -5.58 0.37 2.46
N SER A 4 -4.81 0.64 1.40
CA SER A 4 -4.19 1.94 1.17
C SER A 4 -5.23 3.02 0.84
N ILE A 5 -6.23 2.66 0.01
CA ILE A 5 -7.40 3.45 -0.38
C ILE A 5 -8.61 2.56 -0.17
N HIS A 6 -9.57 3.03 0.62
CA HIS A 6 -10.83 2.32 0.82
C HIS A 6 -11.67 2.36 -0.46
N SER A 7 -12.10 1.19 -0.94
CA SER A 7 -12.68 1.05 -2.28
C SER A 7 -14.00 1.81 -2.46
N MET A 8 -14.80 1.93 -1.40
CA MET A 8 -16.12 2.56 -1.46
C MET A 8 -16.03 4.07 -1.25
N GLU A 9 -15.25 4.49 -0.25
CA GLU A 9 -15.15 5.90 0.14
C GLU A 9 -14.06 6.66 -0.62
N GLY A 10 -13.11 5.95 -1.24
CA GLY A 10 -11.93 6.56 -1.86
C GLY A 10 -10.98 7.23 -0.86
N SER A 11 -11.14 6.97 0.44
CA SER A 11 -10.33 7.61 1.48
C SER A 11 -8.94 7.00 1.55
N ILE A 12 -7.92 7.86 1.57
CA ILE A 12 -6.51 7.46 1.72
C ILE A 12 -6.23 7.21 3.20
N VAL A 13 -5.56 6.10 3.48
CA VAL A 13 -5.19 5.72 4.84
C VAL A 13 -4.12 6.66 5.43
N ARG A 14 -4.15 6.86 6.75
CA ARG A 14 -3.11 7.53 7.53
C ARG A 14 -1.88 6.63 7.73
N LEU A 15 -1.13 6.42 6.64
CA LEU A 15 -0.02 5.46 6.61
C LEU A 15 1.11 5.79 7.60
N PRO A 16 1.58 7.05 7.75
CA PRO A 16 2.64 7.37 8.71
C PRO A 16 2.29 6.97 10.16
N GLU A 17 1.05 7.21 10.58
CA GLU A 17 0.54 6.88 11.90
C GLU A 17 0.45 5.37 12.08
N ILE A 18 -0.02 4.63 11.07
CA ILE A 18 -0.06 3.16 11.10
C ILE A 18 1.35 2.58 11.22
N VAL A 19 2.32 3.10 10.48
CA VAL A 19 3.72 2.66 10.58
C VAL A 19 4.29 2.97 11.97
N SER A 20 3.91 4.09 12.59
CA SER A 20 4.31 4.40 13.97
C SER A 20 3.75 3.36 14.96
N LEU A 21 2.51 2.94 14.78
CA LEU A 21 1.86 1.91 15.61
C LEU A 21 2.49 0.54 15.37
N LYS A 22 2.75 0.17 14.11
CA LYS A 22 3.50 -1.04 13.74
C LYS A 22 4.81 -1.13 14.54
N LYS A 23 5.61 -0.06 14.52
CA LYS A 23 6.90 0.03 15.23
C LYS A 23 6.70 -0.08 16.76
N LYS A 24 5.72 0.63 17.32
CA LYS A 24 5.40 0.59 18.76
C LYS A 24 5.01 -0.79 19.26
N TYR A 25 4.15 -1.48 18.51
CA TYR A 25 3.58 -2.76 18.93
C TYR A 25 4.32 -3.98 18.35
N LYS A 26 5.40 -3.76 17.59
CA LYS A 26 6.19 -4.81 16.92
C LYS A 26 5.30 -5.75 16.07
N ALA A 27 4.33 -5.16 15.39
CA ALA A 27 3.40 -5.89 14.54
C ALA A 27 3.92 -5.97 13.10
N TYR A 28 3.40 -6.94 12.34
CA TYR A 28 3.55 -6.96 10.88
C TYR A 28 2.46 -6.13 10.20
N LEU A 29 2.85 -5.34 9.21
CA LEU A 29 2.01 -4.51 8.38
C LEU A 29 1.95 -5.08 6.96
N TYR A 30 0.75 -5.54 6.62
CA TYR A 30 0.34 -5.94 5.28
C TYR A 30 -0.51 -4.82 4.69
N LEU A 31 -0.05 -4.20 3.60
CA LEU A 31 -0.70 -3.08 2.94
C LEU A 31 -1.18 -3.48 1.55
N ASP A 32 -2.49 -3.36 1.32
CA ASP A 32 -3.11 -3.59 0.01
C ASP A 32 -3.17 -2.29 -0.79
N GLU A 33 -2.42 -2.25 -1.88
CA GLU A 33 -2.29 -1.14 -2.82
C GLU A 33 -3.22 -1.29 -4.05
N ALA A 34 -4.20 -2.21 -4.05
CA ALA A 34 -5.04 -2.48 -5.21
C ALA A 34 -5.70 -1.24 -5.83
N HIS A 35 -6.13 -0.27 -5.01
CA HIS A 35 -6.79 0.95 -5.46
C HIS A 35 -5.86 2.16 -5.62
N SER A 36 -4.57 2.02 -5.32
CA SER A 36 -3.60 3.11 -5.29
C SER A 36 -2.42 2.91 -6.23
N ILE A 37 -1.99 1.66 -6.45
CA ILE A 37 -0.93 1.35 -7.42
C ILE A 37 -1.37 1.79 -8.82
N GLY A 38 -0.49 2.51 -9.52
CA GLY A 38 -0.75 3.14 -10.81
C GLY A 38 -1.67 4.38 -10.76
N ALA A 39 -2.27 4.71 -9.61
CA ALA A 39 -3.21 5.83 -9.48
C ALA A 39 -2.65 7.02 -8.68
N VAL A 40 -1.81 6.76 -7.66
CA VAL A 40 -1.22 7.80 -6.80
C VAL A 40 0.29 7.59 -6.60
N GLY A 41 0.95 8.63 -6.08
CA GLY A 41 2.40 8.73 -6.03
C GLY A 41 2.97 9.34 -7.30
N ALA A 42 4.12 10.00 -7.20
CA ALA A 42 4.72 10.74 -8.32
C ALA A 42 5.02 9.85 -9.55
N THR A 43 5.30 8.57 -9.33
CA THR A 43 5.55 7.58 -10.39
C THR A 43 4.51 6.45 -10.41
N GLY A 44 3.38 6.64 -9.70
CA GLY A 44 2.32 5.64 -9.63
C GLY A 44 2.65 4.45 -8.73
N ARG A 45 3.59 4.56 -7.79
CA ARG A 45 3.98 3.44 -6.91
C ARG A 45 3.05 3.25 -5.71
N GLY A 46 1.96 4.02 -5.62
CA GLY A 46 0.94 3.86 -4.60
C GLY A 46 1.13 4.76 -3.39
N VAL A 47 0.45 4.43 -2.29
CA VAL A 47 0.32 5.30 -1.12
C VAL A 47 1.64 5.45 -0.37
N VAL A 48 2.51 4.44 -0.40
CA VAL A 48 3.87 4.57 0.17
C VAL A 48 4.64 5.73 -0.48
N GLU A 49 4.61 5.84 -1.82
CA GLU A 49 5.26 6.94 -2.55
C GLU A 49 4.51 8.26 -2.36
N TYR A 50 3.17 8.23 -2.30
CA TYR A 50 2.36 9.42 -2.01
C TYR A 50 2.79 10.12 -0.71
N PHE A 51 3.11 9.36 0.35
CA PHE A 51 3.62 9.90 1.61
C PHE A 51 5.15 10.08 1.64
N SER A 52 5.87 9.87 0.53
CA SER A 52 7.34 9.92 0.46
C SER A 52 8.02 9.01 1.50
N MET A 53 7.41 7.85 1.79
CA MET A 53 7.91 6.86 2.75
C MET A 53 8.71 5.76 2.06
N SER A 54 9.50 5.02 2.84
CA SER A 54 10.22 3.87 2.33
C SER A 54 9.29 2.65 2.22
N PRO A 55 9.33 1.88 1.12
CA PRO A 55 8.66 0.57 1.04
C PRO A 55 9.06 -0.38 2.18
N ASP A 56 10.27 -0.24 2.73
CA ASP A 56 10.76 -1.03 3.87
C ASP A 56 10.00 -0.75 5.18
N ASP A 57 9.21 0.33 5.27
CA ASP A 57 8.33 0.58 6.42
C ASP A 57 7.10 -0.36 6.44
N VAL A 58 6.79 -1.02 5.31
CA VAL A 58 5.71 -2.00 5.13
C VAL A 58 6.33 -3.39 4.95
N ASP A 59 5.81 -4.41 5.65
CA ASP A 59 6.42 -5.75 5.58
C ASP A 59 5.98 -6.53 4.35
N VAL A 60 4.70 -6.37 3.97
CA VAL A 60 4.13 -6.99 2.78
C VAL A 60 3.27 -5.98 2.04
N LEU A 61 3.64 -5.69 0.81
CA LEU A 61 2.85 -4.96 -0.16
C LEU A 61 2.08 -5.97 -1.02
N MET A 62 0.83 -5.67 -1.32
CA MET A 62 0.03 -6.48 -2.24
C MET A 62 -0.77 -5.60 -3.18
N GLY A 63 -1.17 -6.15 -4.31
CA GLY A 63 -1.98 -5.44 -5.29
C GLY A 63 -2.53 -6.35 -6.35
N THR A 64 -3.29 -5.76 -7.28
CA THR A 64 -3.95 -6.48 -8.37
C THR A 64 -3.59 -5.88 -9.72
N PHE A 65 -3.49 -6.74 -10.73
CA PHE A 65 -3.36 -6.33 -12.12
C PHE A 65 -4.71 -5.97 -12.78
N THR A 66 -5.84 -6.25 -12.10
CA THR A 66 -7.21 -6.08 -12.65
C THR A 66 -7.74 -4.65 -12.67
N LYS A 67 -6.98 -3.68 -12.15
CA LYS A 67 -7.39 -2.28 -12.06
C LYS A 67 -6.53 -1.40 -12.94
N SER A 68 -5.65 -0.58 -12.35
CA SER A 68 -4.80 0.39 -13.06
C SER A 68 -3.96 -0.25 -14.17
N PHE A 69 -3.63 -1.54 -14.05
CA PHE A 69 -2.83 -2.27 -15.03
C PHE A 69 -3.63 -2.92 -16.17
N GLY A 70 -4.97 -2.94 -16.12
CA GLY A 70 -5.81 -3.46 -17.20
C GLY A 70 -5.57 -4.93 -17.59
N ALA A 71 -5.04 -5.75 -16.68
CA ALA A 71 -4.69 -7.14 -16.91
C ALA A 71 -5.35 -8.07 -15.87
N VAL A 72 -4.85 -9.29 -15.68
CA VAL A 72 -5.41 -10.25 -14.72
C VAL A 72 -4.33 -10.78 -13.79
N GLY A 73 -4.68 -10.97 -12.52
CA GLY A 73 -3.80 -11.53 -11.49
C GLY A 73 -3.58 -10.57 -10.32
N GLY A 74 -2.68 -10.98 -9.44
CA GLY A 74 -2.27 -10.22 -8.27
C GLY A 74 -0.84 -10.55 -7.89
N TYR A 75 -0.28 -9.72 -7.02
CA TYR A 75 1.08 -9.87 -6.54
C TYR A 75 1.15 -9.62 -5.04
N ILE A 76 2.17 -10.21 -4.43
CA ILE A 76 2.67 -9.85 -3.10
C ILE A 76 4.16 -9.55 -3.24
N ALA A 77 4.64 -8.56 -2.52
CA ALA A 77 6.03 -8.15 -2.49
C ALA A 77 6.45 -7.85 -1.05
N GLY A 78 7.67 -8.22 -0.70
CA GLY A 78 8.26 -7.97 0.61
C GLY A 78 9.78 -8.06 0.49
N LYS A 79 10.47 -7.70 1.57
CA LYS A 79 11.93 -7.83 1.64
C LYS A 79 12.33 -9.31 1.61
N LYS A 80 13.45 -9.61 0.95
CA LYS A 80 14.04 -10.96 0.90
C LYS A 80 14.57 -11.39 2.26
#